data_AF-A0A5N5UM19-F1
#
_entry.id   AF-A0A5N5UM19-F1
#
_cell.length_a   1.000
_cell.length_b   1.000
_cell.length_c   1.000
_cell.angle_alpha   90.00
_cell.angle_beta   90.00
_cell.angle_gamma   90.00
#
_symmetry.space_group_name_H-M   'P 1'
#
loop_
_entity.id
_entity.type
_entity.pdbx_description
1 polymer ?
#
loop_
_entity_poly.entity_id
_entity_poly.type
_entity_poly.pdbx_seq_one_letter_code
_entity_poly.pdbx_strand_id
1 'polypeptide(L)'
;MTEPAFDEILPAVAGIVPTTDDRLLFVHNEVFDAWTLPMAAVEPGESLETALQHEVETASGLTADPVELTGVYSNPNVQAVQYELGELVHYVTTCYRCLPVDAPASLDAYPDAELFPIANHPYLGYMQRWLDDGLAAE
;
A
#
# COMPACT_ATOMS: atom_id res chain seq x y z
N MET A 1 -15.50 27.75 -4.23
CA MET A 1 -14.59 27.05 -3.29
C MET A 1 -13.26 26.96 -4.02
N THR A 2 -12.20 27.51 -3.45
CA THR A 2 -10.86 27.42 -4.06
C THR A 2 -10.34 26.01 -3.83
N GLU A 3 -9.90 25.34 -4.88
CA GLU A 3 -9.26 24.02 -4.77
C GLU A 3 -8.01 24.14 -3.88
N PRO A 4 -7.67 23.11 -3.07
CA PRO A 4 -6.46 23.13 -2.26
C PRO A 4 -5.23 23.31 -3.17
N ALA A 5 -4.32 24.21 -2.78
CA ALA A 5 -3.04 24.34 -3.44
C ALA A 5 -2.11 23.27 -2.87
N PHE A 6 -1.82 22.25 -3.66
CA PHE A 6 -0.80 21.25 -3.33
C PHE A 6 0.59 21.83 -3.52
N ASP A 7 1.50 21.56 -2.59
CA ASP A 7 2.88 22.03 -2.64
C ASP A 7 3.72 21.14 -3.57
N GLU A 8 3.42 19.83 -3.60
CA GLU A 8 4.13 18.85 -4.41
C GLU A 8 3.24 17.69 -4.87
N ILE A 9 3.64 17.05 -5.97
CA ILE A 9 3.10 15.76 -6.41
C ILE A 9 4.22 14.73 -6.34
N LEU A 10 4.05 13.69 -5.52
CA LEU A 10 5.07 12.67 -5.27
C LEU A 10 4.63 11.26 -5.74
N PRO A 11 5.56 10.43 -6.21
CA PRO A 11 5.29 9.03 -6.48
C PRO A 11 5.12 8.21 -5.20
N ALA A 12 4.19 7.28 -5.21
CA ALA A 12 4.04 6.25 -4.19
C ALA A 12 3.78 4.89 -4.86
N VAL A 13 3.94 3.83 -4.08
CA VAL A 13 3.67 2.45 -4.49
C VAL A 13 2.87 1.73 -3.43
N ALA A 14 1.96 0.85 -3.83
CA ALA A 14 1.20 -0.04 -2.95
C ALA A 14 1.20 -1.48 -3.49
N GLY A 15 1.09 -2.47 -2.60
CA GLY A 15 1.12 -3.89 -2.96
C GLY A 15 -0.07 -4.67 -2.45
N ILE A 16 -0.68 -5.47 -3.31
CA ILE A 16 -1.62 -6.52 -2.93
C ILE A 16 -0.80 -7.79 -2.77
N VAL A 17 -0.61 -8.24 -1.52
CA VAL A 17 0.20 -9.42 -1.20
C VAL A 17 -0.72 -10.55 -0.71
N PRO A 18 -1.20 -11.43 -1.61
CA PRO A 18 -2.06 -12.54 -1.25
C PRO A 18 -1.27 -13.72 -0.68
N THR A 19 -1.79 -14.40 0.32
CA THR A 19 -1.23 -15.66 0.82
C THR A 19 -1.92 -16.86 0.17
N THR A 20 -1.38 -18.06 0.38
CA THR A 20 -1.92 -19.32 -0.18
C THR A 20 -3.27 -19.75 0.40
N ASP A 21 -3.74 -19.09 1.45
CA ASP A 21 -4.96 -19.42 2.19
C ASP A 21 -6.02 -18.31 2.14
N ASP A 22 -6.11 -17.63 0.99
CA ASP A 22 -7.10 -16.58 0.70
C ASP A 22 -7.09 -15.42 1.71
N ARG A 23 -5.90 -15.08 2.23
CA ARG A 23 -5.67 -13.88 3.04
C ARG A 23 -4.78 -12.89 2.30
N LEU A 24 -4.78 -11.65 2.77
CA LEU A 24 -3.95 -10.56 2.28
C LEU A 24 -3.16 -9.96 3.44
N LEU A 25 -1.94 -9.52 3.16
CA LEU A 25 -1.20 -8.67 4.09
C LEU A 25 -1.82 -7.27 4.13
N PHE A 26 -2.09 -6.80 5.34
CA PHE A 26 -2.36 -5.41 5.65
C PHE A 26 -1.33 -4.89 6.63
N VAL A 27 -1.08 -3.59 6.54
CA VAL A 27 -0.21 -2.85 7.45
C VAL A 27 -1.01 -1.71 8.08
N HIS A 28 -0.85 -1.49 9.38
CA HIS A 28 -1.46 -0.38 10.09
C HIS A 28 -0.72 0.91 9.74
N ASN A 29 -1.36 1.77 8.96
CA ASN A 29 -0.79 3.04 8.55
C ASN A 29 -1.02 4.10 9.63
N GLU A 30 0.05 4.60 10.23
CA GLU A 30 -0.02 5.58 11.32
C GLU A 30 -0.63 6.94 10.90
N VAL A 31 -0.43 7.36 9.64
CA VAL A 31 -0.96 8.64 9.13
C VAL A 31 -2.47 8.59 9.01
N PHE A 32 -3.01 7.45 8.57
CA PHE A 32 -4.45 7.27 8.39
C PHE A 32 -5.15 6.63 9.59
N ASP A 33 -4.38 6.17 10.60
CA ASP A 33 -4.86 5.38 11.74
C ASP A 33 -5.79 4.25 11.29
N ALA A 34 -5.34 3.51 10.27
CA ALA A 34 -6.15 2.52 9.57
C ALA A 34 -5.28 1.39 8.98
N TRP A 35 -5.87 0.21 8.88
CA TRP A 35 -5.29 -0.91 8.14
C TRP A 35 -5.39 -0.66 6.63
N THR A 36 -4.25 -0.66 5.95
CA THR A 36 -4.14 -0.46 4.50
C THR A 36 -3.37 -1.60 3.84
N LEU A 37 -3.35 -1.62 2.51
CA LEU A 37 -2.32 -2.36 1.78
C LEU A 37 -0.94 -1.81 2.17
N PRO A 38 0.13 -2.64 2.15
CA PRO A 38 1.51 -2.16 2.20
C PRO A 38 1.72 -1.04 1.18
N MET A 39 2.25 0.10 1.63
CA MET A 39 2.38 1.29 0.80
C MET A 39 3.54 2.17 1.28
N ALA A 40 4.31 2.68 0.32
CA ALA A 40 5.42 3.57 0.59
C ALA A 40 5.46 4.74 -0.40
N ALA A 41 5.94 5.89 0.07
CA ALA A 41 6.44 6.93 -0.83
C ALA A 41 7.74 6.44 -1.49
N VAL A 42 8.00 6.84 -2.73
CA VAL A 42 9.19 6.39 -3.46
C VAL A 42 10.28 7.44 -3.36
N GLU A 43 11.46 7.03 -2.90
CA GLU A 43 12.58 7.94 -2.71
C GLU A 43 13.35 8.24 -4.01
N PRO A 44 14.00 9.42 -4.13
CA PRO A 44 14.84 9.72 -5.27
C PRO A 44 15.98 8.70 -5.45
N GLY A 45 15.99 8.03 -6.62
CA GLY A 45 17.01 7.02 -6.95
C GLY A 45 16.58 5.58 -6.68
N GLU A 46 15.37 5.37 -6.17
CA GLU A 46 14.76 4.06 -5.96
C GLU A 46 13.72 3.73 -7.05
N SER A 47 13.48 2.44 -7.32
CA SER A 47 12.37 2.00 -8.17
C SER A 47 11.11 1.74 -7.36
N LEU A 48 9.95 1.74 -8.01
CA LEU A 48 8.67 1.39 -7.37
C LEU A 48 8.74 0.00 -6.74
N GLU A 49 9.34 -0.96 -7.45
CA GLU A 49 9.46 -2.34 -7.01
C GLU A 49 10.37 -2.47 -5.79
N THR A 50 11.52 -1.78 -5.79
CA THR A 50 12.44 -1.78 -4.64
C THR A 50 11.78 -1.17 -3.40
N ALA A 51 11.10 -0.03 -3.55
CA ALA A 51 10.37 0.62 -2.46
C ALA A 51 9.30 -0.32 -1.87
N LEU A 52 8.52 -0.98 -2.74
CA LEU A 52 7.46 -1.89 -2.30
C LEU A 52 8.01 -3.16 -1.64
N GLN A 53 9.07 -3.76 -2.19
CA GLN A 53 9.72 -4.93 -1.60
C GLN A 53 10.24 -4.62 -0.19
N HIS A 54 10.91 -3.48 -0.03
CA HIS A 54 11.46 -3.04 1.25
C HIS A 54 10.37 -2.72 2.28
N GLU A 55 9.27 -2.09 1.85
CA GLU A 55 8.11 -1.83 2.71
C GLU A 55 7.47 -3.12 3.22
N VAL A 56 7.20 -4.08 2.33
CA VAL A 56 6.61 -5.38 2.70
C VAL A 56 7.52 -6.12 3.69
N GLU A 57 8.82 -6.17 3.44
CA GLU A 57 9.79 -6.82 4.31
C GLU A 57 9.92 -6.12 5.66
N THR A 58 9.99 -4.78 5.68
CA THR A 58 10.13 -4.01 6.91
C THR A 58 8.89 -4.11 7.79
N ALA A 59 7.71 -3.96 7.19
CA ALA A 59 6.46 -3.92 7.91
C ALA A 59 6.03 -5.30 8.44
N SER A 60 6.42 -6.39 7.78
CA SER A 60 5.86 -7.72 8.07
C SER A 60 6.84 -8.88 8.09
N GLY A 61 8.08 -8.68 7.64
CA GLY A 61 9.07 -9.75 7.44
C GLY A 61 8.78 -10.68 6.26
N LEU A 62 7.66 -10.49 5.55
CA LEU A 62 7.39 -11.20 4.31
C LEU A 62 8.27 -10.63 3.20
N THR A 63 8.64 -11.47 2.25
CA THR A 63 9.19 -11.00 0.97
C THR A 63 8.19 -11.31 -0.13
N ALA A 64 7.97 -10.36 -1.03
CA ALA A 64 7.05 -10.52 -2.14
C ALA A 64 7.53 -9.74 -3.35
N ASP A 65 7.44 -10.37 -4.53
CA ASP A 65 7.83 -9.76 -5.79
C ASP A 65 6.63 -9.09 -6.45
N PRO A 66 6.72 -7.81 -6.85
CA PRO A 66 5.70 -7.17 -7.68
C PRO A 66 5.70 -7.83 -9.06
N VAL A 67 4.61 -8.51 -9.42
CA VAL A 67 4.54 -9.30 -10.68
C VAL A 67 3.62 -8.69 -11.72
N GLU A 68 2.70 -7.82 -11.31
CA GLU A 68 1.72 -7.22 -12.21
C GLU A 68 1.30 -5.84 -11.74
N LEU A 69 1.36 -4.85 -12.64
CA LEU A 69 0.82 -3.52 -12.42
C LEU A 69 -0.70 -3.55 -12.59
N THR A 70 -1.45 -3.30 -11.50
CA THR A 70 -2.92 -3.40 -11.49
C THR A 70 -3.60 -2.05 -11.70
N GLY A 71 -2.94 -0.95 -11.30
CA GLY A 71 -3.50 0.38 -11.49
C GLY A 71 -2.61 1.52 -11.03
N VAL A 72 -3.02 2.74 -11.39
CA VAL A 72 -2.40 4.00 -10.95
C VAL A 72 -3.51 4.92 -10.44
N TYR A 73 -3.38 5.41 -9.21
CA TYR A 73 -4.43 6.12 -8.49
C TYR A 73 -3.95 7.46 -7.96
N SER A 74 -4.69 8.52 -8.27
CA SER A 74 -4.31 9.90 -7.92
C SER A 74 -5.53 10.76 -7.52
N ASN A 75 -6.59 10.18 -6.96
CA ASN A 75 -7.74 10.98 -6.50
C ASN A 75 -7.32 11.88 -5.32
N PRO A 76 -7.29 13.22 -5.49
CA PRO A 76 -6.75 14.14 -4.48
C PRO A 76 -7.56 14.19 -3.19
N ASN A 77 -8.79 13.66 -3.16
CA ASN A 77 -9.60 13.59 -1.94
C ASN A 77 -9.12 12.51 -0.96
N VAL A 78 -8.29 11.57 -1.44
CA VAL A 78 -7.86 10.39 -0.67
C VAL A 78 -6.37 10.11 -0.81
N GLN A 79 -5.70 10.78 -1.74
CA GLN A 79 -4.26 10.73 -1.98
C GLN A 79 -3.56 12.03 -1.56
N ALA A 80 -4.11 12.73 -0.57
CA ALA A 80 -3.56 13.97 -0.06
C ALA A 80 -3.10 13.75 1.38
N VAL A 81 -1.84 14.05 1.68
CA VAL A 81 -1.28 13.99 3.04
C VAL A 81 -0.84 15.39 3.43
N GLN A 82 -1.34 15.85 4.58
CA GLN A 82 -0.90 17.09 5.21
C GLN A 82 0.12 16.75 6.29
N TYR A 83 1.36 17.18 6.11
CA TYR A 83 2.42 16.99 7.09
C TYR A 83 2.41 18.08 8.15
N GLU A 84 3.10 17.84 9.27
CA GLU A 84 3.12 18.72 10.44
C GLU A 84 3.62 20.14 10.13
N LEU A 85 4.51 20.29 9.14
CA LEU A 85 5.05 21.58 8.71
C LEU A 85 4.12 22.34 7.76
N GLY A 86 2.93 21.80 7.48
CA GLY A 86 1.87 22.44 6.69
C GLY A 86 1.93 22.16 5.20
N GLU A 87 2.95 21.46 4.72
CA GLU A 87 3.04 21.00 3.33
C GLU A 87 1.89 20.02 3.03
N LEU A 88 1.24 20.23 1.89
CA LEU A 88 0.17 19.39 1.37
C LEU A 88 0.67 18.67 0.11
N VAL A 89 0.92 17.37 0.26
CA VAL A 89 1.45 16.53 -0.81
C VAL A 89 0.32 15.73 -1.46
N HIS A 90 0.30 15.71 -2.79
CA HIS A 90 -0.57 14.83 -3.57
C HIS A 90 0.21 13.62 -4.07
N TYR A 91 -0.21 12.42 -3.69
CA TYR A 91 0.39 11.19 -4.16
C TYR A 91 -0.23 10.67 -5.47
N VAL A 92 0.65 10.18 -6.35
CA VAL A 92 0.30 9.29 -7.46
C VAL A 92 0.78 7.90 -7.08
N THR A 93 -0.15 7.03 -6.67
CA THR A 93 0.19 5.69 -6.19
C THR A 93 0.03 4.66 -7.28
N THR A 94 1.12 3.94 -7.55
CA THR A 94 1.13 2.76 -8.43
C THR A 94 0.83 1.52 -7.59
N CYS A 95 -0.13 0.70 -8.00
CA CYS A 95 -0.46 -0.53 -7.27
C CYS A 95 -0.02 -1.76 -8.05
N TYR A 96 0.65 -2.69 -7.36
CA TYR A 96 1.02 -3.98 -7.92
C TYR A 96 0.28 -5.12 -7.23
N ARG A 97 -0.03 -6.17 -7.98
CA ARG A 97 -0.24 -7.51 -7.42
C ARG A 97 1.12 -8.16 -7.24
N CYS A 98 1.35 -8.69 -6.05
CA CYS A 98 2.61 -9.31 -5.69
C CYS A 98 2.49 -10.84 -5.61
N LEU A 99 3.61 -11.51 -5.83
CA LEU A 99 3.79 -12.94 -5.56
C LEU A 99 4.61 -13.09 -4.28
N PRO A 100 4.07 -13.66 -3.19
CA PRO A 100 4.88 -13.94 -2.01
C PRO A 100 6.00 -14.92 -2.33
N VAL A 101 7.19 -14.64 -1.79
CA VAL A 101 8.40 -15.43 -1.99
C VAL A 101 8.73 -16.20 -0.71
N ASP A 102 8.76 -15.51 0.43
CA ASP A 102 9.02 -16.10 1.74
C ASP A 102 8.20 -15.39 2.83
N ALA A 103 7.96 -16.09 3.94
CA ALA A 103 7.21 -15.56 5.07
C ALA A 103 7.79 -16.04 6.40
N PRO A 104 7.77 -15.19 7.45
CA PRO A 104 8.16 -15.63 8.78
C PRO A 104 7.15 -16.65 9.32
N ALA A 105 7.58 -17.43 10.32
CA ALA A 105 6.70 -18.40 10.97
C ALA A 105 5.49 -17.76 11.67
N SER A 106 5.63 -16.51 12.13
CA SER A 106 4.55 -15.67 12.67
C SER A 106 4.86 -14.18 12.45
N LEU A 107 3.82 -13.35 12.57
CA LEU A 107 3.92 -11.88 12.53
C LEU A 107 4.10 -11.26 13.93
N ASP A 108 4.37 -12.02 14.99
CA ASP A 108 4.41 -11.50 16.36
C ASP A 108 5.48 -10.41 16.58
N ALA A 109 6.52 -10.39 15.73
CA ALA A 109 7.56 -9.36 15.74
C ALA A 109 7.16 -8.07 14.98
N TYR A 110 6.00 -8.09 14.31
CA TYR A 110 5.48 -7.07 13.41
C TYR A 110 4.07 -6.66 13.86
N PRO A 111 3.95 -5.86 14.93
CA PRO A 111 2.67 -5.56 15.56
C PRO A 111 1.71 -4.78 14.66
N ASP A 112 2.24 -4.09 13.66
CA ASP A 112 1.49 -3.30 12.69
C ASP A 112 1.21 -4.08 11.40
N ALA A 113 1.45 -5.39 11.35
CA ALA A 113 1.12 -6.25 10.22
C ALA A 113 0.14 -7.35 10.61
N GLU A 114 -0.88 -7.57 9.77
CA GLU A 114 -1.85 -8.63 9.98
C GLU A 114 -2.32 -9.24 8.65
N LEU A 115 -2.64 -10.53 8.69
CA LEU A 115 -3.21 -11.26 7.55
C LEU A 115 -4.73 -11.36 7.69
N PHE A 116 -5.46 -10.64 6.83
CA PHE A 116 -6.92 -10.68 6.83
C PHE A 116 -7.47 -11.54 5.69
N PRO A 117 -8.53 -12.34 5.93
CA PRO A 117 -9.25 -13.02 4.86
C PRO A 117 -9.76 -12.05 3.79
N ILE A 118 -9.61 -12.40 2.51
CA ILE A 118 -10.15 -11.61 1.39
C ILE A 118 -11.66 -11.38 1.55
N ALA A 119 -12.38 -12.37 2.07
CA ALA A 119 -13.83 -12.26 2.29
C ALA A 119 -14.20 -11.40 3.52
N ASN A 120 -13.25 -11.12 4.42
CA ASN A 120 -13.51 -10.43 5.68
C ASN A 120 -12.25 -9.69 6.17
N HIS A 121 -11.93 -8.60 5.49
CA HIS A 121 -10.85 -7.69 5.83
C HIS A 121 -11.38 -6.35 6.36
N PRO A 122 -10.57 -5.55 7.07
CA PRO A 122 -10.97 -4.20 7.47
C PRO A 122 -11.41 -3.37 6.26
N TYR A 123 -12.41 -2.52 6.45
CA TYR A 123 -12.95 -1.69 5.38
C TYR A 123 -11.88 -0.72 4.87
N LEU A 124 -11.54 -0.86 3.58
CA LEU A 124 -10.47 -0.11 2.90
C LEU A 124 -10.89 1.27 2.38
N GLY A 125 -12.17 1.63 2.51
CA GLY A 125 -12.67 2.90 1.97
C GLY A 125 -12.41 3.03 0.48
N TYR A 126 -11.63 4.02 0.12
CA TYR A 126 -11.26 4.32 -1.26
C TYR A 126 -10.31 3.30 -1.90
N MET A 127 -9.59 2.51 -1.09
CA MET A 127 -8.68 1.47 -1.58
C MET A 127 -9.43 0.19 -2.00
N GLN A 128 -10.73 0.06 -1.72
CA GLN A 128 -11.52 -1.10 -2.17
C GLN A 128 -11.41 -1.30 -3.68
N ARG A 129 -11.45 -0.19 -4.44
CA ARG A 129 -11.28 -0.24 -5.89
C ARG A 129 -9.94 -0.82 -6.30
N TRP A 130 -8.86 -0.51 -5.56
CA TRP A 130 -7.52 -0.98 -5.91
C TRP A 130 -7.43 -2.49 -5.74
N LEU A 131 -8.06 -2.98 -4.67
CA LEU A 131 -8.16 -4.41 -4.41
C LEU A 131 -9.01 -5.11 -5.46
N ASP A 132 -10.18 -4.56 -5.82
CA ASP A 132 -11.04 -5.11 -6.86
C ASP A 132 -10.30 -5.20 -8.21
N ASP A 133 -9.61 -4.12 -8.61
CA ASP A 133 -8.83 -4.04 -9.85
C ASP A 133 -7.68 -5.07 -9.84
N GLY A 134 -7.02 -5.29 -8.70
CA GLY A 134 -5.90 -6.23 -8.60
C GLY A 134 -6.27 -7.69 -8.37
N LEU A 135 -7.44 -7.99 -7.80
CA LEU A 135 -7.94 -9.36 -7.66
C LEU A 135 -8.70 -9.84 -8.90
N ALA A 136 -9.15 -8.92 -9.77
CA ALA A 136 -9.76 -9.24 -11.06
C ALA A 136 -8.73 -9.51 -12.18
N ALA A 137 -7.45 -9.20 -11.94
CA ALA A 137 -6.38 -9.40 -12.90
C ALA A 137 -6.04 -10.90 -13.06
N GLU A 138 -6.02 -11.41 -14.30
CA GLU A 138 -5.74 -12.82 -14.65
C GLU A 138 -4.23 -13.12 -14.75
#